data_AF-A0A7L4TT28-F1
#
_entry.id   AF-A0A7L4TT28-F1
#
_cell.length_a   1.000
_cell.length_b   1.000
_cell.length_c   1.000
_cell.angle_alpha   90.00
_cell.angle_beta   90.00
_cell.angle_gamma   90.00
#
_symmetry.space_group_name_H-M   'P 1'
#
loop_
_entity.id
_entity.type
_entity.pdbx_description
1 polymer ?
#
loop_
_entity_poly.entity_id
_entity_poly.type
_entity_poly.pdbx_seq_one_letter_code
_entity_poly.pdbx_strand_id
1 'polypeptide(L)' 'ADHMQAWFEAGAADGFWISPDINKDGIDAFVDEVVPILQERGLFHQDYEGRTLRENIGAPDQYGVDPRVSTGGKGAIEK' A
#
# COMPACT_ATOMS: atom_id res chain seq x y z
N ALA A 1 8.24 14.94 0.63
CA ALA A 1 8.43 14.08 -0.56
C ALA A 1 9.80 13.39 -0.55
N ASP A 2 10.91 14.12 -0.39
CA ASP A 2 12.28 13.57 -0.55
C ASP A 2 12.58 12.34 0.32
N HIS A 3 12.18 12.34 1.59
CA HIS A 3 12.38 11.16 2.45
C HIS A 3 11.61 9.92 1.96
N MET A 4 10.37 10.10 1.49
CA MET A 4 9.56 9.00 0.97
C MET A 4 10.17 8.41 -0.31
N GLN A 5 10.65 9.28 -1.20
CA GLN A 5 11.38 8.86 -2.40
C GLN A 5 12.64 8.08 -2.04
N ALA A 6 13.47 8.62 -1.15
CA ALA A 6 14.73 7.97 -0.77
C ALA A 6 14.51 6.56 -0.21
N TRP A 7 13.46 6.36 0.61
CA TRP A 7 13.12 5.03 1.12
C TRP A 7 12.55 4.11 0.05
N PHE A 8 11.71 4.61 -0.85
CA PHE A 8 11.17 3.83 -1.96
C PHE A 8 12.27 3.37 -2.92
N GLU A 9 13.14 4.29 -3.36
CA GLU A 9 14.26 3.99 -4.28
C GLU A 9 15.32 3.08 -3.65
N ALA A 10 15.46 3.12 -2.32
CA ALA A 10 16.31 2.18 -1.58
C ALA A 10 15.68 0.78 -1.43
N GLY A 11 14.44 0.57 -1.88
CA GLY A 11 13.69 -0.68 -1.67
C GLY A 11 13.33 -0.91 -0.20
N ALA A 12 13.30 0.13 0.62
CA ALA A 12 13.01 0.04 2.06
C ALA A 12 11.51 0.04 2.37
N ALA A 13 10.68 0.52 1.45
CA ALA A 13 9.23 0.55 1.59
C ALA A 13 8.52 0.55 0.22
N ASP A 14 7.43 -0.22 0.11
CA ASP A 14 6.52 -0.20 -1.05
C ASP A 14 5.39 0.84 -0.91
N GLY A 15 5.16 1.33 0.31
CA GLY A 15 4.09 2.26 0.63
C GLY A 15 4.18 2.78 2.06
N PHE A 16 3.39 3.81 2.35
CA PHE A 16 3.42 4.51 3.64
C PHE A 16 2.03 4.60 4.24
N TRP A 17 1.97 4.44 5.56
CA TRP A 17 0.80 4.81 6.35
C TRP A 17 1.03 6.21 6.94
N ILE A 18 0.05 7.09 6.76
CA ILE A 18 0.14 8.49 7.20
C ILE A 18 -0.75 8.67 8.43
N SER A 19 -0.17 9.23 9.49
CA SER A 19 -0.87 9.54 10.74
C SER A 19 -0.51 10.95 11.19
N PRO A 20 -1.35 11.94 10.85
CA PRO A 20 -1.14 13.29 11.33
C PRO A 20 -1.38 13.40 12.84
N ASP A 21 -0.65 14.31 13.48
CA ASP A 21 -0.88 14.68 14.89
C ASP A 21 -2.17 15.51 15.05
N ILE A 22 -2.51 16.29 14.02
CA ILE A 22 -3.70 17.16 13.99
C ILE A 22 -4.63 16.71 12.85
N ASN A 23 -5.81 16.20 13.22
CA ASN A 23 -6.78 15.69 12.24
C ASN A 23 -7.46 16.78 11.40
N LYS A 24 -7.41 18.05 11.82
CA LYS A 24 -8.18 19.12 11.19
C LYS A 24 -7.60 19.56 9.83
N ASP A 25 -6.27 19.57 9.71
CA ASP A 25 -5.55 20.13 8.57
C ASP A 25 -4.33 19.29 8.14
N GLY A 26 -3.88 18.33 8.95
CA GLY A 26 -2.67 17.58 8.66
C GLY A 26 -2.76 16.68 7.42
N ILE A 27 -3.96 16.18 7.10
CA ILE A 27 -4.17 15.44 5.83
C ILE A 27 -4.16 16.41 4.65
N ASP A 28 -4.87 17.52 4.75
CA ASP A 28 -4.97 18.51 3.66
C ASP A 28 -3.59 19.06 3.31
N ALA A 29 -2.78 19.43 4.30
CA ALA A 29 -1.40 19.88 4.07
C ALA A 29 -0.55 18.82 3.36
N PHE A 30 -0.68 17.55 3.73
CA PHE A 30 0.04 16.47 3.06
C PHE A 30 -0.42 16.28 1.61
N VAL A 31 -1.73 16.30 1.37
CA VAL A 31 -2.33 16.16 0.04
C VAL A 31 -1.94 17.34 -0.85
N ASP A 32 -1.99 18.56 -0.35
CA ASP A 32 -1.75 19.76 -1.16
C ASP A 32 -0.26 20.01 -1.43
N GLU A 33 0.62 19.63 -0.49
CA GLU A 33 2.05 19.95 -0.60
C GLU A 33 2.92 18.77 -1.05
N VAL A 34 2.59 17.53 -0.66
CA VAL A 34 3.46 16.36 -0.89
C VAL A 34 3.02 15.52 -2.08
N VAL A 35 1.73 15.25 -2.22
CA VAL A 35 1.21 14.39 -3.31
C VAL A 35 1.57 14.92 -4.70
N PRO A 36 1.44 16.23 -5.02
CA PRO A 36 1.78 16.74 -6.35
C PRO A 36 3.25 16.50 -6.71
N ILE A 37 4.14 16.63 -5.74
CA ILE A 37 5.58 16.40 -5.94
C ILE A 37 5.85 14.92 -6.22
N LEU A 38 5.19 14.00 -5.50
CA LEU A 38 5.34 12.56 -5.75
C LEU A 38 4.77 12.16 -7.12
N GLN A 39 3.66 12.77 -7.54
CA GLN A 39 3.07 12.57 -8.86
C GLN A 39 3.95 13.12 -9.99
N GLU A 40 4.52 14.31 -9.85
CA GLU A 40 5.46 14.89 -10.82
C GLU A 40 6.68 13.99 -11.02
N ARG A 41 7.14 13.35 -9.95
CA ARG A 41 8.27 12.42 -9.96
C ARG A 41 7.91 11.01 -10.43
N GLY A 42 6.64 10.74 -10.73
CA GLY A 42 6.16 9.41 -11.15
C GLY A 42 6.17 8.35 -10.04
N LEU A 43 6.18 8.77 -8.77
CA LEU A 43 6.19 7.89 -7.59
C LEU A 43 4.80 7.66 -6.99
N PHE A 44 3.78 8.36 -7.49
CA PHE A 44 2.39 8.20 -7.07
C PHE A 44 1.46 8.31 -8.28
N HIS A 45 0.34 7.58 -8.25
CA HIS A 45 -0.59 7.56 -9.37
C HIS A 45 -1.32 8.90 -9.52
N GLN A 46 -1.72 9.21 -10.76
CA GLN A 46 -2.50 10.41 -11.09
C GLN A 46 -4.01 10.18 -10.97
N ASP A 47 -4.44 8.94 -11.16
CA ASP A 47 -5.84 8.54 -11.09
C ASP A 47 -5.92 7.06 -10.64
N TYR A 48 -7.12 6.63 -10.23
CA TYR A 48 -7.40 5.25 -9.83
C TYR A 48 -8.03 4.50 -11.00
N GLU A 49 -7.27 3.60 -11.64
CA GLU A 49 -7.77 2.80 -12.76
C GLU A 49 -8.58 1.57 -12.30
N GLY A 50 -8.27 1.03 -11.12
CA GLY A 50 -8.94 -0.12 -10.53
C GLY A 50 -10.24 0.25 -9.82
N ARG A 51 -11.21 -0.66 -9.86
CA ARG A 51 -12.52 -0.53 -9.18
C ARG A 51 -12.48 -1.00 -7.74
N THR A 52 -11.45 -1.76 -7.36
CA THR A 52 -11.25 -2.28 -6.02
C THR A 52 -9.90 -1.82 -5.47
N LEU A 53 -9.78 -1.78 -4.14
CA LEU A 53 -8.50 -1.49 -3.48
C LEU A 53 -7.40 -2.45 -3.96
N ARG A 54 -7.74 -3.73 -4.12
CA ARG A 54 -6.81 -4.79 -4.54
C ARG A 54 -6.21 -4.49 -5.92
N GLU A 55 -7.05 -4.12 -6.88
CA GLU A 55 -6.61 -3.71 -8.21
C GLU A 55 -5.69 -2.48 -8.14
N ASN A 56 -6.05 -1.47 -7.35
CA ASN A 56 -5.29 -0.22 -7.24
C ASN A 56 -3.91 -0.39 -6.57
N ILE A 57 -3.72 -1.41 -5.72
CA ILE A 57 -2.42 -1.70 -5.07
C ILE A 57 -1.67 -2.89 -5.71
N GLY A 58 -2.18 -3.43 -6.83
CA GLY A 58 -1.56 -4.58 -7.50
C GLY A 58 -1.57 -5.88 -6.68
N ALA A 59 -2.45 -6.00 -5.69
CA ALA A 59 -2.51 -7.20 -4.85
C ALA A 59 -3.20 -8.35 -5.60
N PRO A 60 -2.72 -9.60 -5.47
CA PRO A 60 -3.30 -10.74 -6.19
C PRO A 60 -4.68 -11.09 -5.67
N ASP A 61 -5.57 -11.59 -6.53
CA ASP A 61 -6.86 -12.13 -6.10
C ASP A 61 -6.64 -13.28 -5.12
N GLN A 62 -7.01 -13.06 -3.86
CA GLN A 62 -6.92 -14.06 -2.83
C GLN A 62 -8.28 -14.21 -2.15
N TYR A 63 -8.96 -15.30 -2.51
CA TYR A 63 -10.14 -15.78 -1.82
C TYR A 63 -9.76 -17.04 -1.03
N GLY A 64 -10.15 -17.09 0.25
CA GLY A 64 -9.86 -18.23 1.13
C GLY A 64 -8.55 -18.10 1.92
N VAL A 65 -8.15 -19.21 2.55
CA VAL A 65 -7.00 -19.27 3.45
C VAL A 65 -5.70 -19.13 2.66
N ASP A 66 -4.81 -18.24 3.12
CA ASP A 66 -3.50 -18.02 2.51
C ASP A 66 -2.74 -19.35 2.34
N PRO A 67 -2.21 -19.66 1.14
CA PRO A 67 -1.44 -20.88 0.92
C PRO A 67 -0.28 -21.07 1.89
N ARG A 68 0.31 -19.98 2.40
CA ARG A 68 1.39 -19.99 3.40
C ARG A 68 0.93 -20.45 4.78
N VAL A 69 -0.37 -20.35 5.08
CA VAL A 69 -0.95 -20.79 6.37
C VAL A 69 -1.80 -22.05 6.23
N SER A 70 -2.09 -22.50 5.00
CA SER A 70 -2.91 -23.69 4.74
C SER A 70 -2.14 -25.02 4.81
N THR A 71 -0.81 -25.00 4.85
CA THR A 71 0.03 -26.22 4.83
C THR A 71 0.21 -26.90 6.20
N GLY A 72 -0.53 -26.48 7.24
CA GLY A 72 -0.38 -26.97 8.62
C GLY A 72 -1.34 -28.09 9.06
N GLY A 73 -2.10 -28.74 8.17
CA GLY A 73 -3.19 -29.63 8.59
C GLY A 73 -3.48 -30.85 7.72
N LYS A 74 -2.53 -31.33 6.91
CA LYS A 74 -2.66 -32.64 6.21
C LYS A 74 -1.92 -33.72 6.98
N GLY A 75 -2.49 -34.15 8.10
CA GLY A 75 -1.92 -35.25 8.88
C GLY A 75 -2.71 -35.63 10.13
N ALA A 76 -4.05 -35.70 10.09
CA ALA A 76 -4.86 -36.42 11.08
C ALA A 76 -6.35 -36.34 10.72
N ILE A 77 -6.77 -36.97 9.63
CA ILE A 77 -8.14 -37.46 9.47
C ILE A 77 -8.16 -38.45 8.30
N GLU A 78 -7.63 -39.64 8.55
CA GLU A 78 -8.07 -40.82 7.79
C GLU A 78 -8.16 -42.01 8.77
N LYS A 79 -9.42 -42.39 9.01
CA LYS A 79 -9.98 -43.60 9.67
C LYS A 79 -9.52 -43.98 11.08
#